data_AF-A0A6I8Q8B8-F1
#
_entry.id   AF-A0A6I8Q8B8-F1
#
_cell.length_a   1.000
_cell.length_b   1.000
_cell.length_c   1.000
_cell.angle_alpha   90.00
_cell.angle_beta   90.00
_cell.angle_gamma   90.00
#
_symmetry.space_group_name_H-M   'P 1'
#
loop_
_entity.id
_entity.type
_entity.pdbx_description
1 polymer ?
#
loop_
_entity_poly.entity_id
_entity_poly.type
_entity_poly.pdbx_seq_one_letter_code
_entity_poly.pdbx_strand_id
1 'polypeptide(L)'
;MRKCSTRSRRDFSRLFSCGSEMSREERKPTNMYFVTEAALRRRHKEIIAEQAKVQEEMKVQSEQHESERKMLDQRAESANERNQAILEDLQVLEQNLKRKSESCPDPFVLSLENKYWESVEKEIPKWERFLLGKAPSPFGVQQSQEKLNHSQTLQSPRKKDLPPSGAQAHTFPR
;
A
#
# COMPACT_ATOMS: atom_id res chain seq x y z
N MET A 1 -78.79 57.35 31.78
CA MET A 1 -78.77 58.80 31.45
C MET A 1 -78.58 58.96 29.94
N ARG A 2 -79.49 59.73 29.31
CA ARG A 2 -79.41 60.50 28.04
C ARG A 2 -78.82 59.84 26.77
N LYS A 3 -79.40 59.89 25.57
CA LYS A 3 -80.72 60.22 24.97
C LYS A 3 -80.56 59.72 23.51
N CYS A 4 -81.47 58.90 22.99
CA CYS A 4 -81.63 58.78 21.54
C CYS A 4 -82.29 60.06 21.00
N SER A 5 -81.81 60.59 19.87
CA SER A 5 -82.49 61.64 19.11
C SER A 5 -82.37 61.38 17.61
N THR A 6 -83.47 61.68 16.94
CA THR A 6 -83.95 61.19 15.65
C THR A 6 -83.39 61.89 14.41
N ARG A 7 -83.17 61.08 13.35
CA ARG A 7 -83.59 61.25 11.94
C ARG A 7 -83.59 62.67 11.34
N SER A 8 -82.79 62.92 10.30
CA SER A 8 -83.29 63.63 9.10
C SER A 8 -82.43 63.43 7.86
N ARG A 9 -83.15 63.31 6.75
CA ARG A 9 -82.79 62.96 5.39
C ARG A 9 -82.31 64.21 4.65
N ARG A 10 -81.25 64.15 3.84
CA ARG A 10 -81.09 65.00 2.65
C ARG A 10 -80.04 64.42 1.70
N ASP A 11 -80.42 64.48 0.44
CA ASP A 11 -79.84 63.85 -0.74
C ASP A 11 -78.44 64.35 -1.10
N PHE A 12 -77.61 63.46 -1.65
CA PHE A 12 -76.58 63.83 -2.63
C PHE A 12 -76.38 62.71 -3.66
N SER A 13 -77.49 62.31 -4.29
CA SER A 13 -77.42 61.74 -5.64
C SER A 13 -77.21 62.88 -6.62
N ARG A 14 -75.96 63.05 -7.08
CA ARG A 14 -75.44 63.76 -8.27
C ARG A 14 -74.21 64.54 -7.87
N LEU A 15 -73.06 64.07 -8.33
CA LEU A 15 -72.11 64.84 -9.14
C LEU A 15 -71.02 63.89 -9.64
N PHE A 16 -70.76 63.96 -10.95
CA PHE A 16 -69.72 63.28 -11.73
C PHE A 16 -69.95 61.82 -12.17
N SER A 17 -70.81 61.68 -13.18
CA SER A 17 -70.39 60.99 -14.42
C SER A 17 -69.66 62.01 -15.30
N CYS A 18 -68.34 61.88 -15.46
CA CYS A 18 -67.60 62.31 -16.66
C CYS A 18 -66.17 61.77 -16.58
N GLY A 19 -65.71 61.10 -17.63
CA GLY A 19 -64.41 60.42 -17.75
C GLY A 19 -64.62 58.93 -17.94
N SER A 20 -65.35 58.49 -18.99
CA SER A 20 -64.80 58.35 -20.34
C SER A 20 -63.38 57.81 -20.32
N GLU A 21 -63.29 56.49 -20.47
CA GLU A 21 -62.30 55.79 -21.28
C GLU A 21 -61.05 56.61 -21.63
N MET A 22 -60.00 56.44 -20.83
CA MET A 22 -58.64 56.50 -21.35
C MET A 22 -57.78 55.47 -20.63
N SER A 23 -56.96 54.79 -21.42
CA SER A 23 -55.89 53.88 -21.02
C SER A 23 -56.30 52.44 -20.73
N ARG A 24 -57.02 51.83 -21.69
CA ARG A 24 -56.84 50.42 -22.02
C ARG A 24 -55.77 50.23 -23.11
N GLU A 25 -54.73 51.05 -23.10
CA GLU A 25 -53.72 51.07 -24.16
C GLU A 25 -52.36 51.49 -23.60
N GLU A 26 -51.88 50.80 -22.56
CA GLU A 26 -50.43 50.66 -22.29
C GLU A 26 -50.15 49.52 -21.31
N ARG A 27 -50.51 48.29 -21.70
CA ARG A 27 -49.86 47.09 -21.16
C ARG A 27 -48.77 46.63 -22.12
N LYS A 28 -47.73 47.46 -22.25
CA LYS A 28 -46.44 47.06 -22.83
C LYS A 28 -45.66 46.22 -21.78
N PRO A 29 -44.61 45.47 -22.15
CA PRO A 29 -44.45 44.05 -21.86
C PRO A 29 -43.83 43.74 -20.49
N THR A 30 -44.46 44.17 -19.39
CA THR A 30 -44.04 43.81 -18.03
C THR A 30 -44.14 42.30 -17.74
N ASN A 31 -44.93 41.58 -18.55
CA ASN A 31 -45.12 40.14 -18.47
C ASN A 31 -43.86 39.37 -18.91
N MET A 32 -43.16 39.82 -19.96
CA MET A 32 -41.98 39.10 -20.49
C MET A 32 -40.83 39.07 -19.46
N TYR A 33 -40.49 40.22 -18.88
CA TYR A 33 -39.42 40.31 -17.88
C TYR A 33 -39.72 39.44 -16.65
N PHE A 34 -40.94 39.52 -16.12
CA PHE A 34 -41.35 38.71 -14.97
C PHE A 34 -41.33 37.21 -15.27
N VAL A 35 -41.77 36.79 -16.46
CA VAL A 35 -41.71 35.39 -16.90
C VAL A 35 -40.26 34.92 -17.01
N THR A 36 -39.36 35.73 -17.56
CA THR A 36 -37.93 35.39 -17.66
C THR A 36 -37.24 35.34 -16.29
N GLU A 37 -37.57 36.25 -15.39
CA GLU A 37 -37.03 36.29 -14.03
C GLU A 37 -37.50 35.06 -13.24
N ALA A 38 -38.77 34.69 -13.35
CA ALA A 38 -39.30 33.48 -12.74
C ALA A 38 -38.61 32.22 -13.29
N ALA A 39 -38.34 32.17 -14.60
CA ALA A 39 -37.61 31.06 -15.21
C ALA A 39 -36.15 30.97 -14.72
N LEU A 40 -35.44 32.10 -14.64
CA LEU A 40 -34.08 32.17 -14.10
C LEU A 40 -34.02 31.75 -12.63
N ARG A 41 -34.96 32.22 -11.81
CA ARG A 41 -35.06 31.80 -10.41
C ARG A 41 -35.32 30.30 -10.27
N ARG A 42 -36.10 29.68 -11.16
CA ARG A 42 -36.29 28.21 -11.18
C ARG A 42 -34.98 27.50 -11.52
N ARG A 43 -34.30 27.90 -12.59
CA ARG A 43 -32.99 27.34 -12.97
C ARG A 43 -31.95 27.49 -11.87
N HIS A 44 -31.92 28.64 -11.18
CA HIS A 44 -31.00 28.86 -10.08
C HIS A 44 -31.27 27.90 -8.90
N LYS A 45 -32.54 27.67 -8.56
CA LYS A 45 -32.90 26.68 -7.54
C LYS A 45 -32.53 25.26 -7.94
N GLU A 46 -32.72 24.90 -9.22
CA GLU A 46 -32.28 23.60 -9.76
C GLU A 46 -30.77 23.43 -9.62
N ILE A 47 -29.98 24.43 -10.02
CA ILE A 47 -28.51 24.42 -9.90
C ILE A 47 -28.09 24.25 -8.45
N ILE A 48 -28.69 25.00 -7.52
CA ILE A 48 -28.38 24.88 -6.08
C ILE A 48 -28.72 23.48 -5.57
N ALA A 49 -29.86 22.91 -5.98
CA ALA A 49 -30.26 21.57 -5.57
C ALA A 49 -29.29 20.49 -6.09
N GLU A 50 -28.85 20.60 -7.34
CA GLU A 50 -27.84 19.70 -7.91
C GLU A 50 -26.48 19.84 -7.21
N GLN A 51 -26.03 21.07 -6.95
CA GLN A 51 -24.80 21.33 -6.21
C GLN A 51 -24.86 20.72 -4.80
N ALA A 52 -25.97 20.91 -4.08
CA ALA A 52 -26.15 20.33 -2.76
C ALA A 52 -26.11 18.80 -2.79
N LYS A 53 -26.70 18.17 -3.81
CA LYS A 53 -26.66 16.71 -3.99
C LYS A 53 -25.23 16.21 -4.18
N VAL A 54 -24.46 16.81 -5.09
CA VAL A 54 -23.07 16.41 -5.37
C VAL A 54 -22.18 16.66 -4.15
N GLN A 55 -22.39 17.76 -3.43
CA GLN A 55 -21.64 18.05 -2.20
C GLN A 55 -21.89 16.98 -1.13
N GLU A 56 -23.13 16.53 -0.95
CA GLU A 56 -23.43 15.48 0.01
C GLU A 56 -22.82 14.14 -0.42
N GLU A 57 -22.88 13.79 -1.71
CA GLU A 57 -22.24 12.58 -2.24
C GLU A 57 -20.71 12.58 -2.01
N MET A 58 -20.05 13.71 -2.29
CA MET A 58 -18.61 13.87 -2.05
C MET A 58 -18.25 13.75 -0.57
N LYS A 59 -19.09 14.30 0.30
CA LYS A 59 -18.88 14.23 1.76
C LYS A 59 -18.94 12.78 2.25
N VAL A 60 -19.97 12.04 1.84
CA VAL A 60 -20.13 10.62 2.20
C VAL A 60 -18.93 9.80 1.70
N GLN A 61 -18.49 10.01 0.46
CA GLN A 61 -17.32 9.31 -0.08
C GLN A 61 -16.03 9.67 0.68
N SER A 62 -15.86 10.93 1.07
CA SER A 62 -14.70 11.36 1.85
C SER A 62 -14.68 10.70 3.23
N GLU A 63 -15.83 10.64 3.92
CA GLU A 63 -15.95 9.98 5.22
C GLU A 63 -15.68 8.47 5.11
N GLN A 64 -16.20 7.83 4.07
CA GLN A 64 -15.92 6.42 3.79
C GLN A 64 -14.42 6.20 3.57
N HIS A 65 -13.79 6.98 2.70
CA HIS A 65 -12.37 6.86 2.41
C HIS A 65 -11.52 7.11 3.68
N GLU A 66 -11.89 8.07 4.51
CA GLU A 66 -11.20 8.32 5.77
C GLU A 66 -11.30 7.12 6.73
N SER A 67 -12.49 6.51 6.83
CA SER A 67 -12.69 5.31 7.65
C SER A 67 -11.85 4.12 7.14
N GLU A 68 -11.79 3.91 5.83
CA GLU A 68 -10.98 2.85 5.22
C GLU A 68 -9.48 3.07 5.46
N ARG A 69 -8.99 4.30 5.33
CA ARG A 69 -7.59 4.63 5.67
C ARG A 69 -7.29 4.31 7.13
N LYS A 70 -8.14 4.77 8.06
CA LYS A 70 -7.95 4.50 9.50
C LYS A 70 -7.89 2.99 9.79
N MET A 71 -8.74 2.20 9.14
CA MET A 71 -8.72 0.74 9.30
C MET A 71 -7.43 0.11 8.74
N LEU A 72 -6.93 0.59 7.61
CA LEU A 72 -5.67 0.13 7.03
C LEU A 72 -4.48 0.51 7.91
N ASP A 73 -4.44 1.74 8.41
CA ASP A 73 -3.38 2.24 9.29
C ASP A 73 -3.33 1.43 10.58
N GLN A 74 -4.46 1.20 11.24
CA GLN A 74 -4.55 0.34 12.43
C GLN A 74 -4.06 -1.09 12.17
N ARG A 75 -4.41 -1.65 11.00
CA ARG A 75 -3.96 -2.99 10.61
C ARG A 75 -2.45 -3.01 10.38
N ALA A 76 -1.89 -1.95 9.77
CA ALA A 76 -0.46 -1.82 9.54
C ALA A 76 0.30 -1.65 10.86
N GLU A 77 -0.19 -0.81 11.77
CA GLU A 77 0.37 -0.62 13.12
C GLU A 77 0.38 -1.94 13.90
N SER A 78 -0.76 -2.63 13.98
CA SER A 78 -0.85 -3.93 14.65
C SER A 78 0.05 -5.00 14.02
N ALA A 79 0.22 -4.99 12.69
CA ALA A 79 1.18 -5.87 12.04
C ALA A 79 2.63 -5.49 12.38
N ASN A 80 2.93 -4.19 12.44
CA ASN A 80 4.26 -3.69 12.78
C ASN A 80 4.64 -4.04 14.23
N GLU A 81 3.72 -3.86 15.18
CA GLU A 81 3.94 -4.24 16.59
C GLU A 81 4.24 -5.74 16.73
N ARG A 82 3.46 -6.60 16.06
CA ARG A 82 3.71 -8.05 16.05
C ARG A 82 5.05 -8.39 15.41
N ASN A 83 5.38 -7.75 14.29
CA ASN A 83 6.65 -7.97 13.61
C ASN A 83 7.84 -7.53 14.48
N GLN A 84 7.71 -6.40 15.17
CA GLN A 84 8.72 -5.91 16.09
C GLN A 84 8.96 -6.89 17.24
N ALA A 85 7.89 -7.38 17.89
CA ALA A 85 8.02 -8.38 18.96
C ALA A 85 8.72 -9.66 18.46
N ILE A 86 8.37 -10.15 17.26
CA ILE A 86 9.03 -11.31 16.66
C ILE A 86 10.51 -11.03 16.40
N LEU A 87 10.87 -9.84 15.91
CA LEU A 87 12.26 -9.48 15.66
C LEU A 87 13.08 -9.43 16.96
N GLU A 88 12.51 -8.90 18.03
CA GLU A 88 13.12 -8.88 19.36
C GLU A 88 13.36 -10.31 19.87
N ASP A 89 12.36 -11.19 19.78
CA ASP A 89 12.48 -12.60 20.16
C ASP A 89 13.55 -13.33 19.34
N LEU A 90 13.57 -13.11 18.03
CA LEU A 90 14.57 -13.69 17.12
C LEU A 90 15.98 -13.21 17.47
N GLN A 91 16.16 -11.93 17.80
CA GLN A 91 17.44 -11.38 18.21
C GLN A 91 17.93 -12.02 19.52
N VAL A 92 17.03 -12.22 20.48
CA VAL A 92 17.37 -12.92 21.74
C VAL A 92 17.77 -14.37 21.47
N LEU A 93 17.01 -15.09 20.63
CA LEU A 93 17.33 -16.47 20.23
C LEU A 93 18.68 -16.55 19.52
N GLU A 94 18.97 -15.62 18.60
CA GLU A 94 20.23 -15.55 17.89
C GLU A 94 21.40 -15.34 18.86
N GLN A 95 21.28 -14.40 19.79
CA GLN A 95 22.31 -14.15 20.81
C GLN A 95 22.54 -15.37 21.71
N ASN A 96 21.47 -16.08 22.09
CA ASN A 96 21.57 -17.32 22.86
C ASN A 96 22.31 -18.40 22.07
N LEU A 97 22.00 -18.57 20.79
CA LEU A 97 22.67 -19.54 19.92
C LEU A 97 24.14 -19.20 19.72
N LYS A 98 24.47 -17.93 19.45
CA LYS A 98 25.86 -17.44 19.35
C LYS A 98 26.64 -17.75 20.62
N ARG A 99 26.10 -17.38 21.79
CA ARG A 99 26.72 -17.70 23.08
C ARG A 99 26.92 -19.20 23.28
N LYS A 100 25.94 -20.02 22.88
CA LYS A 100 26.04 -21.49 23.00
C LYS A 100 27.13 -22.06 22.08
N SER A 101 27.19 -21.62 20.83
CA SER A 101 28.22 -22.06 19.88
C SER A 101 29.63 -21.62 20.27
N GLU A 102 29.77 -20.43 20.84
CA GLU A 102 31.08 -19.91 21.27
C GLU A 102 31.57 -20.55 22.56
N SER A 103 30.67 -20.90 23.49
CA SER A 103 31.06 -21.40 24.82
C SER A 103 31.28 -22.90 24.89
N CYS A 104 30.64 -23.70 24.03
CA CYS A 104 30.85 -25.14 24.05
C CYS A 104 30.52 -25.76 22.68
N PRO A 105 31.51 -26.34 21.98
CA PRO A 105 31.23 -27.21 20.86
C PRO A 105 30.37 -28.39 21.35
N ASP A 106 29.43 -28.85 20.52
CA ASP A 106 28.53 -29.95 20.89
C ASP A 106 29.35 -31.17 21.38
N PRO A 107 29.09 -31.71 22.59
CA PRO A 107 29.79 -32.88 23.11
C PRO A 107 29.82 -34.06 22.13
N PHE A 108 28.78 -34.21 21.30
CA PHE A 108 28.77 -35.23 20.24
C PHE A 108 29.83 -34.96 19.17
N VAL A 109 29.93 -33.71 18.71
CA VAL A 109 30.95 -33.27 17.74
C VAL A 109 32.35 -33.44 18.33
N LEU A 110 32.57 -33.05 19.58
CA LEU A 110 33.85 -33.25 20.28
C LEU A 110 34.22 -34.72 20.39
N SER A 111 33.26 -35.59 20.75
CA SER A 111 33.50 -37.03 20.81
C SER A 111 33.88 -37.61 19.45
N LEU A 112 33.24 -37.13 18.38
CA LEU A 112 33.53 -37.57 17.02
C LEU A 112 34.91 -37.11 16.57
N GLU A 113 35.26 -35.84 16.82
CA GLU A 113 36.60 -35.29 16.55
C GLU A 113 37.68 -36.09 17.28
N ASN A 114 37.47 -36.40 18.56
CA ASN A 114 38.44 -37.17 19.33
C ASN A 114 38.65 -38.57 18.74
N LYS A 115 37.56 -39.27 18.40
CA LYS A 115 37.63 -40.59 17.74
C LYS A 115 38.30 -40.52 16.36
N TYR A 116 38.04 -39.46 15.61
CA TYR A 116 38.68 -39.23 14.32
C TYR A 116 40.19 -39.06 14.49
N TRP A 117 40.63 -38.19 15.41
CA TRP A 117 42.06 -38.00 15.70
C TRP A 117 42.73 -39.26 16.22
N GLU A 118 42.08 -40.03 17.11
CA GLU A 118 42.57 -41.35 17.54
C GLU A 118 42.73 -42.32 16.36
N SER A 119 41.82 -42.30 15.38
CA SER A 119 41.92 -43.12 14.18
C SER A 119 43.05 -42.65 13.28
N VAL A 120 43.23 -41.34 13.11
CA VAL A 120 44.34 -40.76 12.34
C VAL A 120 45.67 -41.16 12.96
N GLU A 121 45.84 -40.99 14.27
CA GLU A 121 47.07 -41.36 15.00
C GLU A 121 47.44 -42.83 14.84
N LYS A 122 46.45 -43.73 14.82
CA LYS A 122 46.66 -45.16 14.55
C LYS A 122 47.15 -45.45 13.12
N GLU A 123 46.73 -44.64 12.15
CA GLU A 123 47.08 -44.82 10.74
C GLU A 123 48.36 -44.06 10.33
N ILE A 124 48.76 -43.02 11.07
CA ILE A 124 49.99 -42.23 10.80
C ILE A 124 51.23 -43.11 10.57
N PRO A 125 51.55 -44.13 11.39
CA PRO A 125 52.75 -44.95 11.17
C PRO A 125 52.75 -45.72 9.84
N LYS A 126 51.56 -46.12 9.36
CA LYS A 126 51.42 -46.77 8.06
C LYS A 126 51.64 -45.77 6.93
N TRP A 127 51.12 -44.55 7.09
CA TRP A 127 51.30 -43.47 6.14
C TRP A 127 52.74 -42.94 6.12
N GLU A 128 53.43 -42.86 7.25
CA GLU A 128 54.82 -42.41 7.32
C GLU A 128 55.74 -43.27 6.45
N ARG A 129 55.62 -44.59 6.54
CA ARG A 129 56.39 -45.52 5.70
C ARG A 129 56.09 -45.34 4.21
N PHE A 130 54.83 -45.09 3.86
CA PHE A 130 54.42 -44.81 2.49
C PHE A 130 54.95 -43.45 1.98
N LEU A 131 54.78 -42.38 2.77
CA LEU A 131 55.21 -41.02 2.43
C LEU A 131 56.73 -40.91 2.28
N LEU A 132 57.49 -41.74 3.00
CA LEU A 132 58.94 -41.87 2.87
C LEU A 132 59.38 -42.77 1.70
N GLY A 133 58.44 -43.29 0.90
CA GLY A 133 58.71 -44.19 -0.23
C GLY A 133 59.15 -45.60 0.16
N LYS A 134 59.01 -45.99 1.42
CA LYS A 134 59.45 -47.28 1.97
C LYS A 134 58.34 -48.35 1.97
N ALA A 135 57.11 -47.97 1.64
CA ALA A 135 55.97 -48.87 1.52
C ALA A 135 55.12 -48.49 0.30
N PRO A 136 54.40 -49.44 -0.31
CA PRO A 136 53.41 -49.17 -1.36
C PRO A 136 52.22 -48.38 -0.81
N SER A 137 51.45 -47.76 -1.73
CA SER A 137 50.33 -46.91 -1.34
C SER A 137 49.29 -47.68 -0.51
N PRO A 138 48.91 -47.16 0.69
CA PRO A 138 47.90 -47.79 1.52
C PRO A 138 46.51 -47.67 0.90
N PHE A 139 46.32 -46.75 -0.03
CA PHE A 139 45.12 -46.66 -0.87
C PHE A 139 45.44 -47.33 -2.20
N GLY A 140 44.68 -48.38 -2.53
CA GLY A 140 44.80 -49.08 -3.80
C GLY A 140 44.39 -48.21 -4.98
N VAL A 141 45.23 -47.25 -5.36
CA VAL A 141 45.12 -46.56 -6.64
C VAL A 141 45.65 -47.54 -7.68
N GLN A 142 44.73 -48.25 -8.35
CA GLN A 142 45.06 -48.89 -9.62
C GLN A 142 45.42 -47.78 -10.61
N GLN A 143 46.69 -47.43 -10.68
CA GLN A 143 47.21 -46.61 -11.76
C GLN A 143 47.22 -47.49 -13.01
N SER A 144 46.17 -47.38 -13.83
CA SER A 144 46.24 -47.80 -15.22
C SER A 144 47.35 -46.99 -15.89
N GLN A 145 48.40 -47.67 -16.33
CA GLN A 145 49.49 -47.07 -17.11
C GLN A 145 48.93 -46.56 -18.44
N GLU A 146 48.61 -45.28 -18.52
CA GLU A 146 48.52 -44.59 -19.80
C GLU A 146 49.66 -43.58 -19.91
N LYS A 147 50.51 -43.86 -20.89
CA LYS A 147 51.79 -43.21 -21.15
C LYS A 147 51.58 -41.72 -21.42
N LEU A 148 52.41 -40.91 -20.75
CA LEU A 148 52.71 -39.53 -21.11
C LEU A 148 52.89 -39.37 -22.62
N ASN A 149 52.08 -38.51 -23.24
CA ASN A 149 52.51 -37.71 -24.38
C ASN A 149 51.68 -36.43 -24.51
N HIS A 150 52.42 -35.31 -24.39
CA HIS A 150 52.25 -34.09 -25.18
C HIS A 150 51.11 -33.09 -24.85
N SER A 151 51.56 -32.02 -24.19
CA SER A 151 51.34 -30.61 -24.54
C SER A 151 50.07 -29.91 -24.06
N GLN A 152 50.29 -29.09 -23.03
CA GLN A 152 49.49 -27.93 -22.66
C GLN A 152 49.20 -27.04 -23.86
N THR A 153 47.93 -26.68 -24.04
CA THR A 153 47.55 -25.38 -24.62
C THR A 153 46.58 -24.73 -23.65
N LEU A 154 46.98 -23.55 -23.14
CA LEU A 154 46.20 -22.67 -22.30
C LEU A 154 44.84 -22.37 -22.95
N GLN A 155 43.74 -22.70 -22.26
CA GLN A 155 42.44 -22.09 -22.53
C GLN A 155 41.89 -21.48 -21.24
N SER A 156 41.73 -20.15 -21.32
CA SER A 156 41.11 -19.24 -20.36
C SER A 156 39.69 -19.67 -19.99
N PRO A 157 39.26 -19.53 -18.72
CA PRO A 157 37.92 -19.93 -18.30
C PRO A 157 36.86 -18.98 -18.88
N ARG A 158 35.98 -19.54 -19.72
CA ARG A 158 34.76 -18.87 -20.17
C ARG A 158 33.82 -18.70 -18.98
N LYS A 159 33.48 -17.45 -18.67
CA LYS A 159 32.36 -17.08 -17.78
C LYS A 159 31.04 -17.55 -18.41
N LYS A 160 30.28 -18.37 -17.66
CA LYS A 160 28.87 -18.77 -17.82
C LYS A 160 28.68 -19.84 -16.72
N ASP A 161 27.85 -19.69 -15.69
CA ASP A 161 26.49 -19.18 -15.67
C ASP A 161 26.17 -18.56 -14.30
N LEU A 162 25.65 -17.33 -14.32
CA LEU A 162 24.90 -16.72 -13.21
C LEU A 162 23.41 -17.00 -13.46
N PRO A 163 22.59 -17.19 -12.41
CA PRO A 163 21.14 -17.29 -12.57
C PRO A 163 20.56 -15.96 -13.11
N PRO A 164 19.48 -15.99 -13.89
CA PRO A 164 18.88 -14.79 -14.45
C PRO A 164 18.37 -13.88 -13.32
N SER A 165 19.00 -12.72 -13.17
CA SER A 165 18.54 -11.64 -12.32
C SER A 165 17.25 -11.06 -12.91
N GLY A 166 16.11 -11.47 -12.36
CA GLY A 166 14.80 -10.90 -12.66
C GLY A 166 14.63 -9.56 -11.93
N ALA A 167 15.26 -8.50 -12.45
CA ALA A 167 14.93 -7.13 -12.08
C ALA A 167 14.10 -6.52 -13.23
N GLN A 168 12.78 -6.68 -13.15
CA GLN A 168 11.88 -5.90 -14.00
C GLN A 168 11.76 -4.50 -13.40
N ALA A 169 12.42 -3.53 -14.04
CA ALA A 169 12.20 -2.12 -13.80
C ALA A 169 10.82 -1.74 -14.36
N HIS A 170 9.81 -1.66 -13.49
CA HIS A 170 8.56 -1.01 -13.84
C HIS A 170 8.84 0.48 -14.06
N THR A 171 8.74 0.88 -15.32
CA THR A 171 8.74 2.29 -15.71
C THR A 171 7.35 2.84 -15.37
N PHE A 172 7.27 3.79 -14.43
CA PHE A 172 6.04 4.52 -14.14
C PHE A 172 5.75 5.52 -15.27
N PRO A 173 4.50 5.64 -15.75
CA PRO A 173 4.12 6.70 -16.67
C PRO A 173 3.96 8.03 -15.92
N ARG A 174 4.26 9.11 -16.63
CA ARG A 174 4.25 10.51 -16.18
C ARG A 174 2.86 11.12 -16.29
#